data_AF-W1XJD0-F1
#
_entry.id   AF-W1XJD0-F1
#
_cell.length_a   1.000
_cell.length_b   1.000
_cell.length_c   1.000
_cell.angle_alpha   90.00
_cell.angle_beta   90.00
_cell.angle_gamma   90.00
#
_symmetry.space_group_name_H-M   'P 1'
#
loop_
_entity.id
_entity.type
_entity.pdbx_description
1 polymer ?
#
loop_
_entity_poly.entity_id
_entity_poly.type
_entity_poly.pdbx_seq_one_letter_code
_entity_poly.pdbx_strand_id
1 'polypeptide(L)' 'RIKELIEQHVLHTNSAKGRHILENWNNFVNRFTKVVPVAYEEMQAAIERFKEQGLSLEEAQLAAFKEKYAK' A
#
# COMPACT_ATOMS: atom_id res chain seq x y z
N ARG A 1 9.69 -2.17 -3.16
CA ARG A 1 8.25 -2.54 -3.15
C ARG A 1 7.67 -2.92 -4.52
N ILE A 2 7.39 -2.01 -5.48
CA ILE A 2 6.73 -2.43 -6.75
C ILE A 2 7.65 -3.25 -7.67
N LYS A 3 8.94 -2.90 -7.75
CA LYS A 3 9.92 -3.66 -8.53
C LYS A 3 10.03 -5.11 -8.04
N GLU A 4 10.17 -5.30 -6.73
CA GLU A 4 10.20 -6.63 -6.10
C GLU A 4 8.95 -7.46 -6.41
N LEU A 5 7.76 -6.85 -6.39
CA LEU A 5 6.53 -7.56 -6.75
C LEU A 5 6.56 -8.05 -8.21
N ILE A 6 7.14 -7.26 -9.12
CA ILE A 6 7.30 -7.64 -10.53
C ILE A 6 8.38 -8.73 -10.66
N GLU A 7 9.48 -8.64 -9.91
CA GLU A 7 10.53 -9.68 -9.85
C GLU A 7 9.95 -11.01 -9.38
N GLN A 8 9.18 -11.00 -8.29
CA GLN A 8 8.49 -12.20 -7.78
C GLN A 8 7.47 -12.72 -8.80
N HIS A 9 6.70 -11.84 -9.44
CA HIS A 9 5.78 -12.26 -10.49
C HIS A 9 6.52 -12.97 -11.64
N VAL A 10 7.64 -12.42 -12.12
CA VAL A 10 8.45 -13.04 -13.17
C VAL A 10 9.01 -14.39 -12.72
N LEU A 11 9.54 -14.47 -11.50
CA LEU A 11 10.07 -15.69 -10.91
C LEU A 11 9.03 -16.83 -10.93
N HIS A 12 7.80 -16.53 -10.54
CA HIS A 12 6.74 -17.54 -10.39
C HIS A 12 5.97 -17.84 -11.69
N THR A 13 6.00 -16.95 -12.69
CA THR A 13 5.15 -17.07 -13.89
C THR A 13 5.90 -17.09 -15.21
N ASN A 14 7.22 -16.83 -15.20
CA ASN A 14 8.04 -16.70 -16.39
C ASN A 14 7.52 -15.61 -17.37
N SER A 15 6.83 -14.58 -16.86
CA SER A 15 6.19 -13.51 -17.63
C SER A 15 7.19 -12.75 -18.51
N ALA A 16 7.04 -12.87 -19.84
CA ALA A 16 7.87 -12.16 -20.81
C ALA A 16 7.71 -10.63 -20.70
N LYS A 17 6.48 -10.16 -20.45
CA LYS A 17 6.20 -8.73 -20.23
C LYS A 17 6.85 -8.23 -18.93
N GLY A 18 6.79 -9.02 -17.86
CA GLY A 18 7.46 -8.69 -16.60
C GLY A 18 8.97 -8.56 -16.76
N ARG A 19 9.61 -9.51 -17.47
CA ARG A 19 11.05 -9.42 -17.82
C ARG A 19 11.38 -8.14 -18.57
N HIS A 20 10.63 -7.83 -19.63
CA HIS A 20 10.87 -6.63 -20.42
C HIS A 20 10.79 -5.33 -19.58
N ILE A 21 9.83 -5.25 -18.65
CA ILE A 21 9.70 -4.11 -17.74
C ILE A 21 10.92 -4.02 -16.80
N LEU A 22 11.39 -5.13 -16.26
CA LEU A 22 12.54 -5.17 -15.34
C LEU A 22 13.86 -4.81 -16.05
N GLU A 23 14.08 -5.33 -17.25
CA GLU A 23 15.24 -5.02 -18.10
C GLU A 23 15.31 -3.53 -18.46
N ASN A 24 14.15 -2.87 -18.59
CA ASN A 24 14.02 -1.47 -18.99
C ASN A 24 13.54 -0.59 -17.83
N TRP A 25 13.80 -0.96 -16.58
CA TRP A 25 13.16 -0.39 -15.39
C TRP A 25 13.16 1.15 -15.35
N ASN A 26 14.29 1.79 -15.66
CA ASN A 26 14.43 3.24 -15.63
C ASN A 26 13.48 3.98 -16.59
N ASN A 27 13.07 3.33 -17.68
CA ASN A 27 12.12 3.88 -18.65
C ASN A 27 10.65 3.70 -18.23
N PHE A 28 10.38 2.72 -17.36
CA PHE A 28 9.05 2.31 -16.94
C PHE A 28 8.68 2.79 -15.53
N VAL A 29 9.65 3.04 -14.65
CA VAL A 29 9.40 3.37 -13.23
C VAL A 29 8.45 4.57 -13.07
N ASN A 30 8.59 5.58 -13.91
CA ASN A 30 7.75 6.79 -13.89
C ASN A 30 6.36 6.60 -14.50
N ARG A 31 6.05 5.41 -15.04
CA ARG A 31 4.75 5.08 -15.64
C ARG A 31 3.82 4.34 -14.69
N PHE A 32 4.28 4.01 -13.48
CA PHE A 32 3.44 3.38 -12.46
C PHE A 32 2.70 4.43 -11.65
N THR A 33 1.37 4.39 -11.70
CA THR A 33 0.52 5.23 -10.85
C THR A 33 0.22 4.51 -9.55
N LYS A 34 0.63 5.09 -8.41
CA LYS A 34 0.22 4.61 -7.09
C LYS A 34 -1.21 5.09 -6.83
N VAL A 35 -2.17 4.18 -6.90
CA VAL A 35 -3.57 4.47 -6.54
C VAL A 35 -3.77 4.14 -5.06
N VAL A 36 -4.29 5.11 -4.30
CA VAL A 36 -4.64 4.96 -2.89
C VAL A 36 -6.13 5.29 -2.74
N PRO A 37 -6.96 4.39 -2.19
CA PRO A 37 -8.36 4.70 -1.93
C PRO A 37 -8.49 5.79 -0.87
N VAL A 38 -9.34 6.79 -1.11
CA VAL A 38 -9.59 7.90 -0.15
C VAL A 38 -9.97 7.37 1.23
N ALA A 39 -10.89 6.41 1.29
CA ALA A 39 -11.33 5.84 2.55
C ALA A 39 -10.22 5.11 3.33
N TYR A 40 -9.23 4.56 2.62
CA TYR A 40 -8.06 3.94 3.22
C TYR A 40 -7.13 5.00 3.80
N GLU A 41 -6.87 6.08 3.06
CA GLU A 41 -6.05 7.20 3.52
C GLU A 41 -6.64 7.86 4.77
N GLU A 42 -7.95 8.13 4.78
CA GLU A 42 -8.67 8.64 5.95
C GLU A 42 -8.55 7.70 7.16
N MET A 43 -8.66 6.39 6.94
CA MET A 43 -8.53 5.39 8.00
C MET A 43 -7.11 5.39 8.57
N GLN A 44 -6.09 5.44 7.71
CA GLN A 44 -4.69 5.51 8.16
C GLN A 44 -4.43 6.79 8.98
N ALA A 45 -4.97 7.93 8.54
CA ALA A 45 -4.86 9.18 9.29
C ALA A 45 -5.51 9.10 10.68
N ALA A 46 -6.70 8.49 10.77
CA ALA A 46 -7.39 8.28 12.04
C ALA A 46 -6.60 7.34 12.97
N ILE A 47 -6.04 6.25 12.44
CA ILE A 47 -5.18 5.32 13.20
C ILE A 47 -3.97 6.05 13.76
N GLU A 48 -3.29 6.87 12.94
CA GLU A 48 -2.09 7.59 13.40
C GLU A 48 -2.44 8.61 14.49
N ARG A 49 -3.57 9.32 14.35
CA ARG A 49 -4.06 10.25 15.37
C ARG A 49 -4.28 9.57 16.73
N PHE A 50 -4.79 8.34 16.75
CA PHE A 50 -4.97 7.59 18.00
C PHE A 50 -3.64 7.01 18.53
N LYS A 51 -2.71 6.62 17.67
CA LYS A 51 -1.35 6.25 18.11
C LYS A 51 -0.63 7.41 18.77
N GLU A 52 -0.77 8.62 18.25
CA GLU A 52 -0.22 9.85 18.84
C GLU A 52 -0.83 10.16 20.22
N GLN A 53 -2.05 9.68 20.49
CA GLN A 53 -2.69 9.76 21.81
C GLN A 53 -2.18 8.69 22.81
N GLY A 54 -1.20 7.87 22.40
CA GLY A 54 -0.57 6.85 23.24
C GLY A 54 -1.27 5.49 23.18
N LEU A 55 -2.26 5.29 22.31
CA LEU A 55 -2.88 3.98 22.12
C LEU A 55 -1.91 3.04 21.40
N SER A 56 -1.96 1.75 21.75
CA SER A 56 -1.29 0.72 20.97
C SER A 56 -1.85 0.67 19.55
N LEU A 57 -1.13 0.03 18.61
CA LEU A 57 -1.57 -0.09 17.23
C LEU A 57 -2.96 -0.73 17.12
N GLU A 58 -3.21 -1.81 17.86
CA GLU A 58 -4.48 -2.54 17.82
C GLU A 58 -5.62 -1.69 18.39
N GLU A 59 -5.38 -0.99 19.50
CA GLU A 59 -6.35 -0.08 20.11
C GLU A 59 -6.66 1.10 19.19
N ALA A 60 -5.64 1.69 18.55
CA ALA A 60 -5.79 2.78 17.61
C ALA A 60 -6.57 2.35 16.36
N GLN A 61 -6.32 1.15 15.84
CA GLN A 61 -7.11 0.56 14.75
C GLN A 61 -8.57 0.38 15.12
N LEU A 62 -8.84 -0.16 16.31
CA LEU A 62 -10.20 -0.35 16.80
C LEU A 62 -10.90 1.00 17.04
N ALA A 63 -10.21 1.99 17.60
CA ALA A 63 -10.74 3.32 17.87
C ALA A 63 -11.06 4.07 16.56
N ALA A 64 -10.14 4.06 15.60
CA ALA A 64 -10.35 4.65 14.27
C ALA A 64 -11.52 3.99 13.52
N PHE A 65 -11.64 2.66 13.60
CA PHE A 65 -12.76 1.95 13.02
C PHE A 65 -14.09 2.34 13.67
N LYS A 66 -14.14 2.34 15.02
CA LYS A 66 -15.34 2.75 15.77
C LYS A 66 -15.74 4.18 15.44
N GLU A 67 -14.80 5.12 15.40
CA GLU A 67 -15.09 6.52 15.04
C GLU A 67 -15.73 6.64 13.66
N LYS A 68 -15.24 5.89 12.67
CA LYS A 68 -15.73 5.98 11.30
C LYS A 68 -17.08 5.29 11.08
N TYR A 69 -17.35 4.18 11.78
CA TYR A 69 -18.47 3.29 11.47
C TYR A 69 -19.51 3.10 12.58
N ALA A 70 -19.25 3.52 13.82
CA ALA A 70 -20.19 3.35 14.94
C ALA A 70 -21.24 4.46 15.03
N LYS A 71 -21.76 4.93 13.88
CA LYS A 71 -22.95 5.79 13.84
C LYS A 71 -24.23 4.96 13.91
#